data_AF-A0AAE7RC85-F1
#
_entry.id   AF-A0AAE7RC85-F1
#
_cell.length_a   1.000
_cell.length_b   1.000
_cell.length_c   1.000
_cell.angle_alpha   90.00
_cell.angle_beta   90.00
_cell.angle_gamma   90.00
#
_symmetry.space_group_name_H-M   'P 1'
#
loop_
_entity.id
_entity.type
_entity.pdbx_description
1 polymer ?
#
loop_
_entity_poly.entity_id
_entity_poly.type
_entity_poly.pdbx_seq_one_letter_code
_entity_poly.pdbx_strand_id
1 'polypeptide(L)' 'MSNNLVVPGNITILPLPLKSSELRQVENLWQFIRQNWLSNWTFKSDEDIINHCCDAWRKLESQPWRIMPIGHRKWA' A
#
# COMPACT_ATOMS: atom_id res chain seq x y z
N MET A 1 14.34 -18.70 -4.87
CA MET A 1 14.74 -17.28 -4.90
C MET A 1 15.58 -17.09 -6.16
N SER A 2 15.25 -16.14 -7.04
CA SER A 2 16.11 -15.82 -8.19
C SER A 2 17.39 -15.14 -7.66
N ASN A 3 18.57 -15.71 -7.90
CA ASN A 3 19.85 -15.22 -7.38
C ASN A 3 20.36 -13.93 -8.07
N ASN A 4 19.57 -13.32 -8.94
CA ASN A 4 19.96 -12.14 -9.69
C ASN A 4 19.68 -10.81 -8.95
N LEU A 5 19.00 -10.86 -7.80
CA LEU A 5 18.72 -9.66 -7.01
C LEU A 5 19.95 -9.27 -6.18
N VAL A 6 20.65 -8.22 -6.61
CA VAL A 6 21.74 -7.62 -5.83
C VAL A 6 21.14 -6.73 -4.76
N VAL A 7 21.32 -7.10 -3.48
CA VAL A 7 20.82 -6.35 -2.34
C VAL A 7 21.94 -5.47 -1.78
N PRO A 8 21.79 -4.14 -1.75
CA PRO A 8 22.73 -3.24 -1.08
C PRO A 8 22.89 -3.59 0.40
N GLY A 9 24.10 -3.44 0.96
CA GLY A 9 24.40 -3.81 2.35
C GLY A 9 23.63 -3.02 3.43
N ASN A 10 22.91 -1.97 3.05
CA ASN A 10 22.05 -1.16 3.91
C ASN A 10 20.56 -1.52 3.82
N ILE A 11 20.18 -2.57 3.08
CA ILE A 11 18.79 -3.01 2.91
C ILE A 11 18.67 -4.46 3.35
N THR A 12 17.76 -4.73 4.29
CA THR A 12 17.42 -6.10 4.70
C THR A 12 16.12 -6.52 4.02
N ILE A 13 16.14 -7.64 3.31
CA ILE A 13 14.92 -8.24 2.74
C ILE A 13 14.16 -8.97 3.84
N LEU A 14 12.88 -8.66 3.97
CA LEU A 14 11.96 -9.39 4.84
C LEU A 14 11.18 -10.42 4.01
N PRO A 15 11.52 -11.72 4.10
CA PRO A 15 10.79 -12.75 3.36
C PRO A 15 9.39 -12.91 3.94
N LEU A 16 8.38 -12.68 3.11
CA LEU A 16 6.99 -12.94 3.46
C LEU A 16 6.59 -14.35 2.99
N PRO A 17 5.82 -15.10 3.79
CA PRO A 17 5.28 -16.38 3.35
C PRO A 17 4.36 -16.19 2.13
N LEU A 18 4.36 -17.19 1.25
CA LEU A 18 3.49 -17.17 0.07
C LEU A 18 2.02 -17.07 0.47
N LYS A 19 1.26 -16.30 -0.32
CA LYS A 19 -0.19 -16.08 -0.15
C LYS A 19 -0.62 -15.40 1.16
N SER A 20 0.29 -14.78 1.89
CA SER A 20 -0.05 -14.00 3.09
C SER A 20 -0.30 -12.53 2.78
N SER A 21 -1.36 -12.23 2.02
CA SER A 21 -1.76 -10.85 1.73
C SER A 21 -2.11 -10.08 2.98
N GLU A 22 -2.64 -10.75 4.01
CA GLU A 22 -2.91 -10.20 5.33
C GLU A 22 -1.65 -9.69 6.04
N LEU A 23 -0.47 -10.25 5.74
CA LEU A 23 0.80 -9.84 6.35
C LEU A 23 1.45 -8.64 5.63
N ARG A 24 0.93 -8.22 4.48
CA ARG A 24 1.45 -7.06 3.74
C ARG A 24 0.79 -5.78 4.24
N GLN A 25 1.52 -4.94 4.97
CA GLN A 25 1.01 -3.65 5.49
C GLN A 25 0.47 -2.75 4.37
N VAL A 26 1.11 -2.80 3.20
CA VAL A 26 0.68 -2.05 2.01
C VAL A 26 -0.74 -2.44 1.59
N GLU A 27 -1.13 -3.70 1.75
CA GLU A 27 -2.48 -4.16 1.40
C GLU A 27 -3.53 -3.52 2.30
N ASN A 28 -3.25 -3.38 3.61
CA ASN A 28 -4.15 -2.70 4.55
C ASN A 28 -4.30 -1.22 4.20
N LEU A 29 -3.21 -0.57 3.80
CA LEU A 29 -3.23 0.81 3.35
C LEU A 29 -4.09 0.97 2.10
N TRP A 30 -3.92 0.05 1.14
CA TRP A 30 -4.71 0.04 -0.08
C TRP A 30 -6.20 -0.23 0.18
N GLN A 31 -6.52 -1.18 1.06
CA GLN A 31 -7.89 -1.45 1.49
C GLN A 31 -8.53 -0.22 2.13
N PHE A 32 -7.80 0.48 3.00
CA PHE A 32 -8.28 1.72 3.61
C PHE A 32 -8.62 2.78 2.56
N ILE A 33 -7.70 3.08 1.65
CA ILE A 33 -7.89 4.06 0.57
C ILE A 33 -9.11 3.68 -0.28
N ARG A 34 -9.18 2.41 -0.69
CA ARG A 34 -10.25 1.88 -1.53
C ARG A 34 -11.62 2.00 -0.85
N GLN A 35 -11.74 1.63 0.42
CA GLN A 35 -13.01 1.68 1.13
C GLN A 35 -13.51 3.11 1.35
N ASN A 36 -12.59 4.04 1.61
CA ASN A 36 -12.95 5.39 2.05
C ASN A 36 -13.09 6.41 0.92
N TRP A 37 -12.27 6.32 -0.13
CA TRP A 37 -12.16 7.39 -1.14
C TRP A 37 -12.36 6.93 -2.58
N LEU A 38 -12.02 5.67 -2.91
CA LEU A 38 -12.12 5.15 -4.28
C LEU A 38 -13.28 4.17 -4.49
N SER A 39 -14.14 3.98 -3.48
CA SER A 39 -15.28 3.07 -3.57
C SER A 39 -16.44 3.70 -4.36
N ASN A 40 -17.09 2.91 -5.21
CA ASN A 40 -18.30 3.28 -5.97
C ASN A 40 -18.14 4.42 -6.98
N TRP A 41 -16.95 4.56 -7.58
CA TRP A 41 -16.68 5.56 -8.60
C TRP A 41 -16.81 5.00 -10.01
N THR A 42 -17.38 5.79 -10.92
CA THR A 42 -17.32 5.56 -12.36
C THR A 42 -16.32 6.53 -12.97
N PHE A 43 -15.34 5.99 -13.68
CA PHE A 43 -14.27 6.76 -14.31
C PHE A 43 -14.58 6.97 -15.79
N LYS A 44 -14.26 8.15 -16.33
CA LYS A 44 -14.54 8.47 -17.75
C LYS A 44 -13.35 8.13 -18.65
N SER A 45 -12.14 8.08 -18.10
CA SER A 45 -10.90 7.73 -18.80
C SER A 45 -9.87 7.10 -17.84
N ASP A 46 -8.82 6.52 -18.40
CA ASP A 46 -7.69 6.00 -17.60
C ASP A 46 -6.96 7.11 -16.84
N GLU A 47 -6.85 8.31 -17.45
CA GLU A 47 -6.28 9.48 -16.79
C GLU A 47 -7.08 9.88 -15.56
N ASP A 48 -8.41 9.80 -15.61
CA ASP A 48 -9.27 10.05 -14.45
C ASP A 48 -8.97 9.05 -13.32
N ILE A 49 -8.72 7.78 -13.64
CA ILE A 49 -8.37 6.77 -12.62
C ILE A 49 -7.08 7.16 -11.91
N ILE A 50 -6.05 7.52 -12.68
CA ILE A 50 -4.74 7.89 -12.16
C ILE A 50 -4.85 9.14 -11.28
N ASN A 51 -5.55 10.17 -11.76
CA ASN A 51 -5.71 11.42 -11.02
C ASN A 51 -6.37 11.19 -9.65
N HIS A 52 -7.47 10.43 -9.61
CA HIS A 52 -8.14 10.13 -8.35
C HIS A 52 -7.31 9.26 -7.42
N CYS A 53 -6.55 8.30 -7.95
CA CYS A 53 -5.60 7.53 -7.15
C CYS A 53 -4.51 8.43 -6.54
N CYS A 54 -3.94 9.36 -7.33
CA CYS A 54 -2.93 10.31 -6.87
C CYS A 54 -3.47 11.23 -5.77
N ASP A 55 -4.68 11.75 -5.93
CA ASP A 55 -5.29 12.65 -4.95
C ASP A 55 -5.63 11.92 -3.65
N ALA A 56 -6.15 10.71 -3.74
CA ALA A 56 -6.35 9.82 -2.60
C ALA A 56 -5.02 9.57 -1.85
N TRP A 57 -3.93 9.31 -2.58
CA TRP A 57 -2.63 9.08 -1.98
C TRP A 57 -2.07 10.33 -1.29
N ARG A 58 -2.11 11.50 -1.94
CA ARG A 58 -1.67 12.78 -1.34
C ARG A 58 -2.46 13.12 -0.08
N LYS A 59 -3.76 12.84 -0.06
CA LYS A 59 -4.63 13.03 1.11
C LYS A 59 -4.25 12.12 2.28
N LEU A 60 -3.76 10.91 1.99
CA LEU A 60 -3.25 10.01 3.02
C LEU A 60 -1.90 10.46 3.56
N GLU A 61 -0.99 10.85 2.66
CA GLU A 61 0.33 11.38 3.01
C GLU A 61 0.24 12.58 3.95
N SER A 62 -0.74 13.46 3.73
CA SER A 62 -1.00 14.61 4.62
C SER A 62 -1.59 14.22 5.99
N GLN A 63 -1.83 12.93 6.26
CA GLN A 63 -2.41 12.41 7.51
C GLN A 63 -1.53 11.30 8.12
N PRO A 64 -0.27 11.60 8.50
CA PRO A 64 0.67 10.59 9.00
C PRO A 64 0.17 9.86 10.26
N TRP A 65 -0.61 10.54 11.11
CA TRP A 65 -1.24 9.95 12.30
C TRP A 65 -2.26 8.85 11.96
N ARG A 66 -2.80 8.84 10.74
CA ARG A 66 -3.70 7.80 10.25
C ARG A 66 -2.94 6.63 9.64
N ILE A 67 -1.76 6.86 9.05
CA ILE A 67 -0.91 5.82 8.47
C ILE A 67 -0.32 4.90 9.55
N MET A 68 0.19 5.49 10.63
CA MET A 68 0.81 4.74 11.74
C MET A 68 -0.07 3.58 12.26
N PRO A 69 -1.32 3.78 12.70
CA PRO A 69 -2.15 2.68 13.20
C PRO A 69 -2.51 1.65 12.13
N ILE A 70 -2.55 2.01 10.85
CA ILE A 70 -2.79 1.06 9.74
C ILE A 70 -1.58 0.13 9.55
N GLY A 71 -0.37 0.67 9.72
CA GLY A 71 0.88 -0.08 9.65
C GLY A 71 1.24 -0.84 10.93
N HIS A 72 0.72 -0.41 12.09
CA HIS A 72 0.97 -1.05 13.37
C HIS A 72 0.18 -2.36 13.50
N ARG A 73 0.86 -3.47 13.21
CA ARG A 73 0.39 -4.82 13.46
C ARG A 73 1.44 -5.58 14.28
N LYS A 74 0.99 -6.41 15.23
CA LYS A 74 1.86 -7.42 15.85
C LYS A 74 2.19 -8.49 14.81
N TRP A 75 3.48 -8.63 14.53
CA TRP A 75 4.05 -9.68 13.71
C TRP A 75 4.29 -10.90 14.59
N ALA A 76 3.48 -11.95 14.42
CA ALA A 76 3.43 -13.15 15.27
C ALA A 76 3.03 -12.87 16.73
#